data_AF-A0A496AJ57-F1
#
_entry.id   AF-A0A496AJ57-F1
#
_cell.length_a   1.000
_cell.length_b   1.000
_cell.length_c   1.000
_cell.angle_alpha   90.00
_cell.angle_beta   90.00
_cell.angle_gamma   90.00
#
_symmetry.space_group_name_H-M   'P 1'
#
loop_
_entity.id
_entity.type
_entity.pdbx_description
1 polymer ?
#
loop_
_entity_poly.entity_id
_entity_poly.type
_entity_poly.pdbx_seq_one_letter_code
_entity_poly.pdbx_strand_id
1 'polypeptide(L)'
;MRYSRLLMTLVVFIASVFFGCGDQQMTKPIIDIIDPPEPTPMNYLQLAMEDMERVNQRRTEALMKAVETGDYTPMFLASETILNEELGFQKGFWVKLVEIYRDENATDPNVVEIFDTLQKQLTNTLNDETFEMNYFDHIRIFDPLIVEYLRLSYENPNLTEEDLLTQYQESVRTGNVSIEIPTNS
;
A
#
# COMPACT_ATOMS: atom_id res chain seq x y z
N MET A 1 -0.25 44.65 -7.70
CA MET A 1 -0.95 44.53 -6.40
C MET A 1 -2.09 43.51 -6.45
N ARG A 2 -1.81 42.23 -6.72
CA ARG A 2 -2.84 41.16 -6.69
C ARG A 2 -2.41 39.89 -5.92
N TYR A 3 -1.11 39.72 -5.66
CA TYR A 3 -0.60 38.56 -4.91
C TYR A 3 -0.59 38.73 -3.38
N SER A 4 -0.78 39.95 -2.86
CA SER A 4 -0.76 40.20 -1.41
C SER A 4 -2.09 39.89 -0.70
N ARG A 5 -3.18 39.64 -1.43
CA ARG A 5 -4.50 39.33 -0.84
C ARG A 5 -4.82 37.84 -0.74
N LEU A 6 -4.07 36.98 -1.44
CA LEU A 6 -4.28 35.52 -1.44
C LEU A 6 -3.52 34.83 -0.30
N LEU A 7 -2.40 35.43 0.15
CA LEU A 7 -1.59 34.89 1.24
C LEU A 7 -2.27 35.05 2.61
N MET A 8 -3.10 36.08 2.80
CA MET A 8 -3.78 36.33 4.09
C MET A 8 -4.98 35.42 4.34
N THR A 9 -5.63 34.87 3.32
CA THR A 9 -6.75 33.92 3.49
C THR A 9 -6.28 32.51 3.82
N LEU A 10 -5.06 32.13 3.40
CA LEU A 10 -4.47 30.82 3.68
C LEU A 10 -4.04 30.66 5.15
N VAL A 11 -3.66 31.76 5.82
CA VAL A 11 -3.21 31.75 7.22
C VAL A 11 -4.39 31.72 8.22
N VAL A 12 -5.59 32.15 7.82
CA VAL A 12 -6.76 32.19 8.72
C VAL A 12 -7.49 30.84 8.81
N PHE A 13 -7.42 29.98 7.79
CA PHE A 13 -8.08 28.67 7.83
C PHE A 13 -7.33 27.62 8.67
N ILE A 14 -6.02 27.81 8.86
CA ILE A 14 -5.18 26.93 9.70
C ILE A 14 -5.39 27.24 11.20
N ALA A 15 -5.88 28.44 11.54
CA ALA A 15 -6.06 28.88 12.92
C ALA A 15 -7.44 28.55 13.54
N SER A 16 -8.45 28.15 12.76
CA SER A 16 -9.82 27.95 13.26
C SER A 16 -10.16 26.52 13.70
N VAL A 17 -9.20 25.59 13.71
CA VAL A 17 -9.42 24.23 14.25
C VAL A 17 -8.95 24.12 15.71
N PHE A 18 -8.26 25.14 16.23
CA PHE A 18 -7.97 25.26 17.65
C PHE A 18 -8.93 26.26 18.31
N PHE A 19 -9.78 25.75 19.21
CA PHE A 19 -10.62 26.43 20.22
C PHE A 19 -12.15 26.57 19.98
N GLY A 20 -12.89 25.81 20.80
CA GLY A 20 -14.25 26.06 21.28
C GLY A 20 -15.18 24.86 21.07
N CYS A 21 -15.76 24.18 22.05
CA CYS A 21 -16.06 24.40 23.48
C CYS A 21 -16.16 23.01 24.15
N GLY A 22 -15.88 22.82 25.44
CA GLY A 22 -16.67 23.28 26.57
C GLY A 22 -16.78 22.12 27.57
N ASP A 23 -16.56 22.41 28.85
CA ASP A 23 -16.55 21.44 29.95
C ASP A 23 -17.87 20.66 30.09
N GLN A 24 -17.76 19.33 30.07
CA GLN A 24 -18.60 18.47 30.90
C GLN A 24 -17.71 17.46 31.62
N GLN A 25 -17.50 17.69 32.91
CA GLN A 25 -17.05 16.64 33.82
C GLN A 25 -18.12 15.55 33.87
N MET A 26 -17.88 14.44 33.18
CA MET A 26 -18.42 13.14 33.58
C MET A 26 -17.25 12.32 34.09
N THR A 27 -17.25 12.06 35.40
CA THR A 27 -16.46 11.02 36.03
C THR A 27 -16.80 9.69 35.34
N LYS A 28 -15.96 9.27 34.39
CA LYS A 28 -16.03 7.93 33.82
C LYS A 28 -15.59 6.93 34.90
N PRO A 29 -16.24 5.76 35.02
CA PRO A 29 -15.78 4.71 35.90
C PRO A 29 -14.35 4.34 35.49
N ILE A 30 -13.46 4.15 36.47
CA ILE A 30 -12.16 3.53 36.26
C ILE A 30 -12.45 2.10 35.82
N ILE A 31 -12.58 1.91 34.51
CA ILE A 31 -12.28 0.64 33.88
C ILE A 31 -10.77 0.70 33.74
N ASP A 32 -10.06 -0.19 34.43
CA ASP A 32 -8.65 -0.44 34.16
C ASP A 32 -8.52 -0.61 32.65
N ILE A 33 -7.96 0.41 31.99
CA ILE A 33 -7.53 0.30 30.61
C ILE A 33 -6.36 -0.66 30.72
N ILE A 34 -6.64 -1.94 30.47
CA ILE A 34 -5.61 -2.88 30.11
C ILE A 34 -5.03 -2.27 28.84
N ASP A 35 -3.86 -1.64 28.96
CA ASP A 35 -3.12 -1.20 27.78
C ASP A 35 -3.10 -2.39 26.83
N PRO A 36 -3.53 -2.21 25.57
CA PRO A 36 -3.52 -3.31 24.62
C PRO A 36 -2.11 -3.90 24.66
N PRO A 37 -1.97 -5.23 24.83
CA PRO A 37 -0.67 -5.84 24.96
C PRO A 37 0.20 -5.39 23.80
N GLU A 38 1.45 -5.03 24.08
CA GLU A 38 2.41 -4.64 23.05
C GLU A 38 2.31 -5.65 21.89
N PRO A 39 2.09 -5.17 20.66
CA PRO A 39 1.84 -6.06 19.54
C PRO A 39 3.01 -7.05 19.40
N THR A 40 2.66 -8.34 19.34
CA THR A 40 3.63 -9.42 19.13
C THR A 40 3.87 -9.61 17.62
N PRO A 41 4.92 -10.34 17.20
CA PRO A 41 5.21 -10.56 15.76
C PRO A 41 4.01 -11.07 14.94
N MET A 42 3.17 -11.94 15.54
CA MET A 42 1.93 -12.43 14.90
C MET A 42 0.91 -11.30 14.67
N ASN A 43 0.85 -10.31 15.57
CA ASN A 43 -0.03 -9.16 15.45
C ASN A 43 0.43 -8.22 14.31
N TYR A 44 1.73 -8.03 14.11
CA TYR A 44 2.23 -7.15 13.04
C TYR A 44 1.93 -7.67 11.63
N LEU A 45 2.12 -8.98 11.39
CA LEU A 45 1.76 -9.57 10.10
C LEU A 45 0.26 -9.47 9.85
N GLN A 46 -0.56 -9.74 10.88
CA GLN A 46 -2.00 -9.60 10.77
C GLN A 46 -2.42 -8.16 10.43
N LEU A 47 -1.85 -7.16 11.11
CA LEU A 47 -2.09 -5.75 10.79
C LEU A 47 -1.72 -5.41 9.34
N ALA A 48 -0.58 -5.91 8.85
CA ALA A 48 -0.15 -5.67 7.47
C ALA A 48 -1.10 -6.31 6.45
N MET A 49 -1.61 -7.51 6.74
CA MET A 49 -2.61 -8.16 5.90
C MET A 49 -3.95 -7.41 5.92
N GLU A 50 -4.40 -6.92 7.09
CA GLU A 50 -5.62 -6.13 7.22
C GLU A 50 -5.54 -4.79 6.45
N ASP A 51 -4.38 -4.13 6.48
CA ASP A 51 -4.12 -2.90 5.72
C ASP A 51 -4.13 -3.17 4.21
N MET A 52 -3.50 -4.26 3.78
CA MET A 52 -3.52 -4.68 2.37
C MET A 52 -4.93 -5.11 1.90
N GLU A 53 -5.74 -5.70 2.78
CA GLU A 53 -7.12 -6.05 2.45
C GLU A 53 -7.98 -4.81 2.21
N ARG A 54 -7.80 -3.73 2.99
CA ARG A 54 -8.48 -2.45 2.72
C ARG A 54 -8.11 -1.88 1.35
N VAL A 55 -6.82 -1.93 0.98
CA VAL A 55 -6.36 -1.57 -0.36
C VAL A 55 -7.06 -2.42 -1.42
N ASN A 56 -7.13 -3.73 -1.24
CA ASN A 56 -7.74 -4.65 -2.20
C ASN A 56 -9.26 -4.48 -2.33
N GLN A 57 -9.95 -4.16 -1.24
CA GLN A 57 -11.35 -3.77 -1.28
C GLN A 57 -11.55 -2.53 -2.16
N ARG A 58 -10.76 -1.48 -1.96
CA ARG A 58 -10.87 -0.25 -2.77
C ARG A 58 -10.47 -0.44 -4.22
N ARG A 59 -9.50 -1.32 -4.50
CA ARG A 59 -9.18 -1.74 -5.88
C ARG A 59 -10.37 -2.45 -6.53
N THR A 60 -11.06 -3.31 -5.79
CA THR A 60 -12.27 -3.98 -6.28
C THR A 60 -13.39 -2.98 -6.60
N GLU A 61 -13.61 -1.99 -5.74
CA GLU A 61 -14.58 -0.90 -5.98
C GLU A 61 -14.22 -0.08 -7.22
N ALA A 62 -12.94 0.26 -7.40
CA ALA A 62 -12.45 0.96 -8.59
C ALA A 62 -12.66 0.13 -9.86
N LEU A 63 -12.45 -1.19 -9.80
CA LEU A 63 -12.73 -2.10 -10.91
C LEU A 63 -14.22 -2.14 -11.26
N MET A 64 -15.08 -2.29 -10.26
CA MET A 64 -16.53 -2.31 -10.47
C MET A 64 -17.00 -1.04 -11.16
N LYS A 65 -16.49 0.12 -10.73
CA LYS A 65 -16.80 1.39 -11.38
C LYS A 65 -16.30 1.45 -12.83
N ALA A 66 -15.09 0.98 -13.09
CA ALA A 66 -14.53 0.94 -14.44
C ALA A 66 -15.35 0.02 -15.36
N VAL A 67 -15.82 -1.12 -14.84
CA VAL A 67 -16.73 -2.05 -15.52
C VAL A 67 -18.08 -1.38 -15.82
N GLU A 68 -18.64 -0.63 -14.87
CA GLU A 68 -19.91 0.10 -15.07
C GLU A 68 -19.81 1.19 -16.13
N THR A 69 -18.68 1.92 -16.19
CA THR A 69 -18.50 3.04 -17.11
C THR A 69 -17.86 2.64 -18.44
N GLY A 70 -17.24 1.47 -18.52
CA GLY A 70 -16.40 1.05 -19.65
C GLY A 70 -15.15 1.91 -19.82
N ASP A 71 -14.67 2.57 -18.76
CA ASP A 71 -13.47 3.41 -18.78
C ASP A 71 -12.47 2.91 -17.74
N TYR A 72 -11.43 2.25 -18.24
CA TYR A 72 -10.36 1.67 -17.43
C TYR A 72 -9.02 2.38 -17.66
N THR A 73 -8.99 3.44 -18.46
CA THR A 73 -7.82 4.30 -18.69
C THR A 73 -7.11 4.72 -17.38
N PRO A 74 -7.81 4.98 -16.25
CA PRO A 74 -7.15 5.42 -15.03
C PRO A 74 -6.78 4.29 -14.04
N MET A 75 -6.88 3.00 -14.39
CA MET A 75 -6.70 1.89 -13.42
C MET A 75 -5.34 1.90 -12.70
N PHE A 76 -4.26 2.23 -13.42
CA PHE A 76 -2.93 2.40 -12.81
C PHE A 76 -2.92 3.57 -11.80
N LEU A 77 -3.48 4.71 -12.18
CA LEU A 77 -3.55 5.90 -11.32
C LEU A 77 -4.42 5.64 -10.09
N ALA A 78 -5.53 4.92 -10.26
CA ALA A 78 -6.39 4.51 -9.16
C ALA A 78 -5.61 3.66 -8.15
N SER A 79 -4.79 2.71 -8.60
CA SER A 79 -3.93 1.93 -7.70
C SER A 79 -2.95 2.79 -6.90
N GLU A 80 -2.26 3.72 -7.56
CA GLU A 80 -1.32 4.64 -6.91
C GLU A 80 -2.03 5.51 -5.86
N THR A 81 -3.20 6.05 -6.21
CA THR A 81 -4.01 6.84 -5.28
C THR A 81 -4.47 6.02 -4.08
N ILE A 82 -4.95 4.79 -4.29
CA ILE A 82 -5.39 3.92 -3.20
C ILE A 82 -4.23 3.59 -2.26
N LEU A 83 -3.05 3.22 -2.80
CA LEU A 83 -1.87 2.93 -1.97
C LEU A 83 -1.41 4.16 -1.17
N ASN A 84 -1.48 5.35 -1.77
CA ASN A 84 -1.16 6.58 -1.07
C ASN A 84 -2.15 6.89 0.05
N GLU A 85 -3.45 6.76 -0.20
CA GLU A 85 -4.49 7.10 0.76
C GLU A 85 -4.60 6.09 1.90
N GLU A 86 -4.46 4.79 1.61
CA GLU A 86 -4.61 3.72 2.62
C GLU A 86 -3.32 3.47 3.41
N LEU A 87 -2.15 3.54 2.75
CA LEU A 87 -0.87 3.16 3.36
C LEU A 87 0.10 4.33 3.54
N GLY A 88 -0.25 5.53 3.05
CA GLY A 88 0.65 6.69 3.08
C GLY A 88 1.82 6.59 2.10
N PHE A 89 1.81 5.62 1.16
CA PHE A 89 2.92 5.41 0.25
C PHE A 89 3.07 6.56 -0.72
N GLN A 90 4.32 7.02 -0.91
CA GLN A 90 4.62 7.97 -1.98
C GLN A 90 4.44 7.31 -3.34
N LYS A 91 4.14 8.12 -4.36
CA LYS A 91 3.96 7.63 -5.73
C LYS A 91 5.16 6.80 -6.18
N GLY A 92 4.91 5.60 -6.69
CA GLY A 92 5.94 4.66 -7.16
C GLY A 92 6.71 3.92 -6.07
N PHE A 93 6.38 4.10 -4.78
CA PHE A 93 7.07 3.40 -3.70
C PHE A 93 6.93 1.87 -3.80
N TRP A 94 5.74 1.36 -4.14
CA TRP A 94 5.54 -0.08 -4.30
C TRP A 94 6.36 -0.66 -5.47
N VAL A 95 6.63 0.12 -6.52
CA VAL A 95 7.50 -0.28 -7.64
C VAL A 95 8.93 -0.47 -7.13
N LYS A 96 9.40 0.41 -6.24
CA LYS A 96 10.71 0.27 -5.58
C LYS A 96 10.83 -1.04 -4.80
N LEU A 97 9.77 -1.49 -4.12
CA LEU A 97 9.75 -2.79 -3.44
C LEU A 97 9.89 -3.95 -4.44
N VAL A 98 9.18 -3.89 -5.57
CA VAL A 98 9.29 -4.88 -6.65
C VAL A 98 10.69 -4.90 -7.26
N GLU A 99 11.32 -3.73 -7.46
CA GLU A 99 12.69 -3.61 -7.98
C GLU A 99 13.70 -4.25 -7.03
N ILE A 100 13.61 -3.98 -5.72
CA ILE A 100 14.45 -4.63 -4.71
C ILE A 100 14.27 -6.15 -4.76
N TYR A 101 13.02 -6.64 -4.81
CA TYR A 101 12.75 -8.07 -4.88
C TYR A 101 13.40 -8.73 -6.10
N ARG A 102 13.25 -8.10 -7.27
CA ARG A 102 13.85 -8.57 -8.53
C ARG A 102 15.37 -8.58 -8.46
N ASP A 103 15.96 -7.49 -7.96
CA ASP A 103 17.42 -7.31 -7.99
C ASP A 103 18.12 -8.27 -7.00
N GLU A 104 17.55 -8.50 -5.82
CA GLU A 104 18.06 -9.49 -4.85
C GLU A 104 17.94 -10.94 -5.34
N ASN A 105 16.98 -11.23 -6.22
CA ASN A 105 16.73 -12.56 -6.76
C ASN A 105 17.12 -12.70 -8.23
N ALA A 106 17.94 -11.79 -8.78
CA ALA A 106 18.27 -11.76 -10.20
C ALA A 106 18.99 -13.03 -10.71
N THR A 107 19.59 -13.81 -9.80
CA THR A 107 20.24 -15.09 -10.11
C THR A 107 19.36 -16.32 -9.88
N ASP A 108 18.16 -16.16 -9.30
CA ASP A 108 17.22 -17.26 -9.12
C ASP A 108 16.43 -17.47 -10.44
N PRO A 109 16.62 -18.61 -11.13
CA PRO A 109 15.95 -18.87 -12.39
C PRO A 109 14.42 -18.90 -12.25
N ASN A 110 13.88 -19.30 -11.10
CA ASN A 110 12.43 -19.32 -10.87
C ASN A 110 11.87 -17.90 -10.80
N VAL A 111 12.56 -17.00 -10.09
CA VAL A 111 12.12 -15.61 -9.98
C VAL A 111 12.22 -14.90 -11.34
N VAL A 112 13.29 -15.16 -12.10
CA VAL A 112 13.41 -14.66 -13.48
C VAL A 112 12.25 -15.15 -14.35
N GLU A 113 11.92 -16.45 -14.29
CA GLU A 113 10.79 -17.01 -15.04
C GLU A 113 9.44 -16.40 -14.63
N ILE A 114 9.25 -16.10 -13.34
CA ILE A 114 8.05 -15.40 -12.85
C ILE A 114 7.94 -14.03 -13.51
N PHE A 115 8.99 -13.21 -13.47
CA PHE A 115 8.96 -11.88 -14.07
C PHE A 115 8.79 -11.92 -15.59
N ASP A 116 9.45 -12.85 -16.28
CA ASP A 116 9.26 -13.05 -17.72
C ASP A 116 7.82 -13.45 -18.06
N THR A 117 7.23 -14.32 -17.24
CA THR A 117 5.83 -14.74 -17.39
C THR A 117 4.88 -13.59 -17.15
N LEU A 118 5.07 -12.80 -16.09
CA LEU A 118 4.28 -11.61 -15.80
C LEU A 118 4.40 -10.56 -16.90
N GLN A 119 5.60 -10.33 -17.43
CA GLN A 119 5.82 -9.42 -18.55
C GLN A 119 5.13 -9.91 -19.82
N LYS A 120 5.19 -11.21 -20.11
CA LYS A 120 4.52 -11.82 -21.26
C LYS A 120 3.01 -11.76 -21.10
N GLN A 121 2.47 -12.06 -19.92
CA GLN A 121 1.05 -11.90 -19.59
C GLN A 121 0.65 -10.45 -19.79
N LEU A 122 1.35 -9.49 -19.18
CA LEU A 122 1.12 -8.06 -19.37
C LEU A 122 1.10 -7.66 -20.84
N THR A 123 2.08 -8.10 -21.64
CA THR A 123 2.18 -7.79 -23.07
C THR A 123 1.02 -8.40 -23.85
N ASN A 124 0.68 -9.67 -23.59
CA ASN A 124 -0.43 -10.34 -24.26
C ASN A 124 -1.76 -9.67 -23.91
N THR A 125 -1.97 -9.40 -22.62
CA THR A 125 -3.20 -8.79 -22.15
C THR A 125 -3.31 -7.35 -22.65
N LEU A 126 -2.22 -6.58 -22.78
CA LEU A 126 -2.22 -5.24 -23.42
C LEU A 126 -2.59 -5.27 -24.91
N ASN A 127 -2.32 -6.38 -25.59
CA ASN A 127 -2.70 -6.58 -26.98
C ASN A 127 -4.13 -7.10 -27.13
N ASP A 128 -4.71 -7.64 -26.05
CA ASP A 128 -6.13 -7.95 -25.94
C ASP A 128 -6.87 -6.75 -25.34
N GLU A 129 -8.14 -6.54 -25.69
CA GLU A 129 -8.97 -5.48 -25.08
C GLU A 129 -9.36 -5.78 -23.61
N THR A 130 -8.62 -6.68 -22.94
CA THR A 130 -8.95 -7.22 -21.60
C THR A 130 -7.96 -6.84 -20.51
N PHE A 131 -6.86 -6.16 -20.83
CA PHE A 131 -5.85 -5.75 -19.83
C PHE A 131 -6.44 -4.96 -18.69
N GLU A 132 -7.22 -3.98 -19.09
CA GLU A 132 -7.93 -3.04 -18.26
C GLU A 132 -8.89 -3.74 -17.27
N MET A 133 -9.50 -4.86 -17.68
CA MET A 133 -10.37 -5.68 -16.83
C MET A 133 -9.60 -6.54 -15.82
N ASN A 134 -8.35 -6.93 -16.15
CA ASN A 134 -7.55 -7.85 -15.33
C ASN A 134 -6.41 -7.15 -14.57
N TYR A 135 -6.29 -5.82 -14.67
CA TYR A 135 -5.17 -5.06 -14.13
C TYR A 135 -4.95 -5.33 -12.63
N PHE A 136 -6.02 -5.30 -11.82
CA PHE A 136 -5.87 -5.50 -10.39
C PHE A 136 -5.44 -6.92 -10.03
N ASP A 137 -5.95 -7.93 -10.72
CA ASP A 137 -5.52 -9.32 -10.50
C ASP A 137 -4.03 -9.50 -10.79
N HIS A 138 -3.51 -8.82 -11.81
CA HIS A 138 -2.09 -8.84 -12.11
C HIS A 138 -1.25 -8.17 -11.02
N ILE A 139 -1.66 -7.01 -10.51
CA ILE A 139 -0.84 -6.32 -9.49
C ILE A 139 -0.94 -6.96 -8.11
N ARG A 140 -2.02 -7.70 -7.80
CA ARG A 140 -2.17 -8.41 -6.51
C ARG A 140 -1.09 -9.46 -6.28
N ILE A 141 -0.44 -9.93 -7.35
CA ILE A 141 0.72 -10.82 -7.28
C ILE A 141 1.86 -10.19 -6.46
N PHE A 142 1.95 -8.86 -6.41
CA PHE A 142 2.95 -8.12 -5.64
C PHE A 142 2.51 -7.75 -4.22
N ASP A 143 1.28 -8.05 -3.81
CA ASP A 143 0.79 -7.74 -2.46
C ASP A 143 1.67 -8.32 -1.35
N PRO A 144 2.23 -9.56 -1.44
CA PRO A 144 3.15 -10.08 -0.43
C PRO A 144 4.36 -9.19 -0.16
N LEU A 145 4.86 -8.48 -1.19
CA LEU A 145 5.98 -7.54 -1.06
C LEU A 145 5.61 -6.32 -0.23
N ILE A 146 4.40 -5.80 -0.44
CA ILE A 146 3.86 -4.66 0.32
C ILE A 146 3.59 -5.09 1.77
N VAL A 147 2.97 -6.26 1.96
CA VAL A 147 2.68 -6.81 3.30
C VAL A 147 3.95 -6.98 4.11
N GLU A 148 5.03 -7.50 3.52
CA GLU A 148 6.30 -7.67 4.24
C GLU A 148 6.91 -6.32 4.65
N TYR A 149 6.88 -5.32 3.77
CA TYR A 149 7.34 -3.98 4.11
C TYR A 149 6.50 -3.36 5.26
N LEU A 150 5.17 -3.47 5.20
CA LEU A 150 4.28 -2.98 6.25
C LEU A 150 4.54 -3.70 7.59
N ARG A 151 4.71 -5.02 7.56
CA ARG A 151 5.03 -5.82 8.75
C ARG A 151 6.31 -5.31 9.43
N LEU A 152 7.38 -5.09 8.66
CA LEU A 152 8.63 -4.52 9.16
C LEU A 152 8.45 -3.11 9.73
N SER A 153 7.60 -2.29 9.10
CA SER A 153 7.30 -0.94 9.57
C SER A 153 6.56 -0.92 10.91
N TYR A 154 5.65 -1.87 11.15
CA TYR A 154 4.95 -1.98 12.43
C TYR A 154 5.82 -2.60 13.52
N GLU A 155 6.67 -3.57 13.16
CA GLU A 155 7.65 -4.15 14.06
C GLU A 155 8.68 -3.09 14.51
N ASN A 156 8.99 -2.12 13.64
CA ASN A 156 10.02 -1.12 13.87
C ASN A 156 9.55 0.32 13.57
N PRO A 157 8.59 0.87 14.33
CA PRO A 157 7.92 2.13 13.99
C PRO A 157 8.83 3.37 14.09
N ASN A 158 10.00 3.23 14.72
CA ASN A 158 10.96 4.32 14.90
C ASN A 158 12.04 4.37 13.81
N LEU A 159 12.06 3.39 12.90
CA LEU A 159 13.05 3.35 11.82
C LEU A 159 12.69 4.32 10.70
N THR A 160 13.74 4.80 10.04
CA THR A 160 13.58 5.60 8.83
C THR A 160 13.17 4.70 7.66
N GLU A 161 12.65 5.31 6.58
CA GLU A 161 12.35 4.57 5.34
C GLU A 161 13.59 3.84 4.81
N GLU A 162 14.78 4.47 4.89
CA GLU A 162 16.04 3.86 4.42
C GLU A 162 16.42 2.62 5.24
N ASP A 163 16.27 2.69 6.56
CA ASP A 163 16.54 1.55 7.44
C ASP A 163 15.52 0.42 7.23
N LEU A 164 14.23 0.77 7.04
CA LEU A 164 13.19 -0.21 6.72
C LEU A 164 13.42 -0.90 5.38
N LEU A 165 13.86 -0.17 4.36
CA LEU A 165 14.21 -0.76 3.06
C LEU A 165 15.42 -1.68 3.16
N THR A 166 16.38 -1.36 4.03
CA THR A 166 17.53 -2.24 4.31
C THR A 166 17.07 -3.54 4.96
N GLN A 167 16.15 -3.48 5.94
CA GLN A 167 15.57 -4.68 6.54
C GLN A 167 14.72 -5.48 5.55
N TYR A 168 13.96 -4.79 4.70
CA TYR A 168 13.17 -5.41 3.65
C TYR A 168 14.05 -6.18 2.66
N GLN A 169 15.14 -5.57 2.22
CA GLN A 169 16.14 -6.19 1.34
C GLN A 169 16.73 -7.47 1.97
N GLU A 170 17.04 -7.46 3.27
CA GLU A 170 17.49 -8.67 3.97
C GLU A 170 16.38 -9.73 4.04
N SER A 171 15.14 -9.32 4.31
CA SER A 171 13.99 -10.24 4.37
C SER A 171 13.75 -10.95 3.03
N VAL A 172 13.89 -10.21 1.92
CA VAL A 172 13.89 -10.76 0.57
C VAL A 172 15.01 -11.77 0.39
N ARG A 173 16.25 -11.40 0.74
CA ARG A 173 17.45 -12.25 0.57
C ARG A 173 17.35 -13.56 1.36
N THR A 174 16.72 -13.54 2.53
CA THR A 174 16.54 -14.75 3.36
C THR A 174 15.31 -15.57 2.96
N GLY A 175 14.54 -15.15 1.96
CA GLY A 175 13.37 -15.87 1.46
C GLY A 175 12.13 -15.79 2.36
N ASN A 176 12.02 -14.75 3.20
CA ASN A 176 10.85 -14.55 4.05
C ASN A 176 9.62 -14.03 3.27
N VAL A 177 9.84 -13.55 2.05
CA VAL A 177 8.79 -13.09 1.16
C VAL A 177 9.00 -13.65 -0.24
N SER A 178 7.92 -14.07 -0.88
CA SER A 178 7.90 -14.57 -2.25
C SER A 178 6.62 -14.15 -2.95
N ILE A 179 6.69 -14.00 -4.26
CA ILE A 179 5.50 -13.85 -5.12
C ILE A 179 5.26 -15.16 -5.86
N GLU A 180 3.98 -15.48 -6.08
CA GLU A 180 3.57 -16.69 -6.80
C GLU A 180 2.61 -16.32 -7.93
N ILE A 181 2.76 -16.97 -9.08
CA ILE A 181 1.80 -16.82 -10.17
C ILE A 181 0.63 -17.77 -9.89
N PRO A 182 -0.62 -17.29 -9.89
CA PRO A 182 -1.79 -18.16 -9.77
C PRO A 182 -1.78 -19.19 -10.91
N THR A 183 -1.68 -20.48 -10.56
CA THR A 183 -1.89 -21.55 -11.54
C THR A 183 -3.38 -21.63 -11.83
N ASN A 184 -3.81 -21.08 -12.97
CA ASN A 184 -5.18 -21.27 -13.47
C ASN A 184 -5.47 -22.78 -13.49
N SER A 185 -6.36 -23.21 -12.59
CA SER A 185 -6.84 -24.59 -12.47
C SER A 185 -8.15 -24.75 -13.25
#